data_AF-A0A9E7KR69-F1
#
_entry.id   AF-A0A9E7KR69-F1
#
_cell.length_a   1.000
_cell.length_b   1.000
_cell.length_c   1.000
_cell.angle_alpha   90.00
_cell.angle_beta   90.00
_cell.angle_gamma   90.00
#
_symmetry.space_group_name_H-M   'P 1'
#
loop_
_entity.id
_entity.type
_entity.pdbx_description
1 polymer ?
#
loop_
_entity_poly.entity_id
_entity_poly.type
_entity_poly.pdbx_seq_one_letter_code
_entity_poly.pdbx_strand_id
1 'polypeptide(L)'
;MEDIHATYTIGKELGRGQFGVTHLCTHKTTGEQFACKTIAKRKLTSKEDVEDVTREVEIMYHLAGQANVVELKGAYEDKHSVHLVMELCAGGELFDRIVAQGHFTERAAASLLRTIVSTGEVFRDIVGSAYYIAPEVLKRKYGPEADIWSIGVMLYILLCGVPPFWAESERGIFNAILQGEIDFVSDPWPNISSGAKDLVKKMLNSDPNQRLTAFDEDGEAPDTPLDNTVLNRLKQFQAMNQFKKAALKVIAGCLSEEEIKGLKEMFKDMDSDNSGTITLEELEQGLAKQGTKLSEHEVKQLMEAADADGNGAIDYEEFITATVHMNRMDREEHLYTAFQFFDKDNSG
;
A
#
# COMPACT_ATOMS: atom_id res chain seq x y z
N MET A 1 12.59 -20.28 27.45
CA MET A 1 11.90 -20.25 26.15
C MET A 1 12.56 -21.25 25.23
N GLU A 2 11.77 -21.86 24.34
CA GLU A 2 12.26 -22.78 23.32
C GLU A 2 13.00 -22.02 22.22
N ASP A 3 14.10 -22.59 21.75
CA ASP A 3 14.85 -22.10 20.60
C ASP A 3 14.03 -22.34 19.32
N ILE A 4 13.74 -21.29 18.56
CA ILE A 4 13.00 -21.39 17.30
C ILE A 4 13.66 -22.35 16.32
N HIS A 5 14.99 -22.44 16.33
CA HIS A 5 15.74 -23.33 15.46
C HIS A 5 15.57 -24.81 15.82
N ALA A 6 15.00 -25.15 16.98
CA ALA A 6 14.62 -26.53 17.28
C ALA A 6 13.42 -26.98 16.42
N THR A 7 12.48 -26.08 16.15
CA THR A 7 11.17 -26.39 15.54
C THR A 7 11.08 -25.97 14.08
N TYR A 8 11.74 -24.87 13.70
CA TYR A 8 11.65 -24.28 12.36
C TYR A 8 13.01 -24.15 11.69
N THR A 9 13.01 -24.23 10.36
CA THR A 9 14.12 -23.80 9.49
C THR A 9 13.80 -22.41 8.96
N ILE A 10 14.66 -21.43 9.23
CA ILE A 10 14.52 -20.06 8.71
C ILE A 10 15.11 -20.01 7.30
N GLY A 11 14.34 -19.48 6.35
CA GLY A 11 14.65 -19.38 4.94
C GLY A 11 14.88 -17.95 4.48
N LYS A 12 14.45 -17.64 3.24
CA LYS A 12 14.66 -16.32 2.61
C LYS A 12 13.96 -15.19 3.38
N GLU A 13 14.53 -13.99 3.31
CA GLU A 13 13.87 -12.76 3.74
C GLU A 13 12.64 -12.50 2.85
N LEU A 14 11.51 -12.16 3.48
CA LEU A 14 10.24 -11.80 2.82
C LEU A 14 9.98 -10.30 2.88
N GLY A 15 10.53 -9.61 3.88
CA GLY A 15 10.39 -8.17 4.01
C GLY A 15 10.98 -7.65 5.31
N ARG A 16 11.18 -6.33 5.37
CA ARG A 16 11.79 -5.64 6.49
C ARG A 16 10.90 -4.49 6.95
N GLY A 17 10.66 -4.44 8.26
CA GLY A 17 9.93 -3.35 8.91
C GLY A 17 10.81 -2.60 9.90
N GLN A 18 10.26 -1.54 10.48
CA GLN A 18 10.93 -0.67 11.45
C GLN A 18 11.63 -1.48 12.58
N PHE A 19 10.90 -2.42 13.19
CA PHE A 19 11.37 -3.14 14.37
C PHE A 19 12.04 -4.50 14.05
N GLY A 20 11.90 -5.04 12.84
CA GLY A 20 12.33 -6.41 12.59
C GLY A 20 12.33 -6.84 11.13
N VAL A 21 12.84 -8.05 10.90
CA VAL A 21 12.94 -8.67 9.58
C VAL A 21 12.06 -9.91 9.54
N THR A 22 11.21 -10.01 8.53
CA THR A 22 10.33 -11.15 8.29
C THR A 22 10.98 -12.12 7.33
N HIS A 23 11.07 -13.39 7.72
CA HIS A 23 11.61 -14.46 6.91
C HIS A 23 10.55 -15.52 6.64
N LEU A 24 10.66 -16.21 5.52
CA LEU A 24 9.97 -17.48 5.32
C LEU A 24 10.55 -18.47 6.33
N CYS A 25 9.71 -19.20 7.06
CA CYS A 25 10.16 -20.32 7.86
C CYS A 25 9.36 -21.58 7.55
N THR A 26 9.98 -22.74 7.79
CA THR A 26 9.38 -24.04 7.50
C THR A 26 9.44 -24.90 8.73
N HIS A 27 8.30 -25.41 9.16
CA HIS A 27 8.23 -26.31 10.31
C HIS A 27 8.92 -27.63 9.96
N LYS A 28 9.92 -28.03 10.75
CA LYS A 28 10.82 -29.14 10.40
C LYS A 28 10.12 -30.49 10.25
N THR A 29 9.12 -30.75 11.08
CA THR A 29 8.41 -32.04 11.09
C THR A 29 7.31 -32.13 10.02
N THR A 30 6.51 -31.08 9.85
CA THR A 30 5.34 -31.09 8.96
C THR A 30 5.68 -30.61 7.55
N GLY A 31 6.78 -29.87 7.37
CA GLY A 31 7.12 -29.21 6.11
C GLY A 31 6.26 -27.99 5.78
N GLU A 32 5.37 -27.59 6.68
CA GLU A 32 4.46 -26.46 6.48
C GLU A 32 5.22 -25.12 6.56
N GLN A 33 4.78 -24.16 5.74
CA GLN A 33 5.44 -22.87 5.57
C GLN A 33 4.71 -21.76 6.32
N PHE A 34 5.50 -20.87 6.94
CA PHE A 34 5.04 -19.78 7.79
C PHE A 34 5.89 -18.53 7.54
N ALA A 35 5.46 -17.39 8.06
CA ALA A 35 6.27 -16.19 8.16
C ALA A 35 6.82 -16.03 9.59
N CYS A 36 8.08 -15.64 9.72
CA CYS A 36 8.76 -15.44 10.99
C CYS A 36 9.31 -14.02 11.08
N LYS A 37 8.63 -13.15 11.84
CA LYS A 37 9.10 -11.79 12.14
C LYS A 37 10.12 -11.85 13.28
N THR A 38 11.35 -11.46 13.02
CA THR A 38 12.45 -11.43 13.99
C THR A 38 12.74 -10.01 14.43
N ILE A 39 12.57 -9.74 15.72
CA ILE A 39 12.76 -8.44 16.35
C ILE A 39 14.01 -8.53 17.22
N ALA A 40 15.05 -7.79 16.86
CA ALA A 40 16.30 -7.80 17.60
C ALA A 40 16.14 -7.00 18.90
N LYS A 41 16.43 -7.61 20.06
CA LYS A 41 16.31 -6.95 21.38
C LYS A 41 17.15 -5.68 21.49
N ARG A 42 18.26 -5.59 20.76
CA ARG A 42 19.09 -4.37 20.67
C ARG A 42 18.38 -3.17 20.04
N LYS A 43 17.33 -3.41 19.25
CA LYS A 43 16.48 -2.35 18.67
C LYS A 43 15.41 -1.87 19.66
N LEU A 44 15.18 -2.58 20.76
CA LEU A 44 14.23 -2.22 21.82
C LEU A 44 14.98 -1.41 22.88
N THR A 45 15.20 -0.13 22.57
CA THR A 45 16.05 0.77 23.36
C THR A 45 15.30 1.46 24.49
N SER A 46 13.97 1.56 24.36
CA SER A 46 13.08 2.20 25.31
C SER A 46 12.14 1.18 25.97
N LYS A 47 11.56 1.56 27.11
CA LYS A 47 10.51 0.76 27.77
C LYS A 47 9.25 0.69 26.91
N GLU A 48 8.98 1.75 26.14
CA GLU A 48 7.87 1.84 25.19
C GLU A 48 8.02 0.80 24.08
N ASP A 49 9.23 0.66 23.50
CA ASP A 49 9.52 -0.33 22.45
C ASP A 49 9.24 -1.77 22.93
N VAL A 50 9.55 -2.07 24.19
CA VAL A 50 9.31 -3.40 24.80
C VAL A 50 7.82 -3.61 25.06
N GLU A 51 7.11 -2.58 25.52
CA GLU A 51 5.67 -2.63 25.75
C GLU A 51 4.91 -2.80 24.42
N ASP A 52 5.35 -2.15 23.35
CA ASP A 52 4.75 -2.26 22.01
C ASP A 52 4.88 -3.69 21.46
N VAL A 53 6.06 -4.30 21.54
CA VAL A 53 6.27 -5.69 21.09
C VAL A 53 5.45 -6.67 21.93
N THR A 54 5.40 -6.46 23.25
CA THR A 54 4.60 -7.33 24.15
C THR A 54 3.12 -7.23 23.80
N ARG A 55 2.62 -6.01 23.56
CA ARG A 55 1.24 -5.77 23.18
C ARG A 55 0.91 -6.35 21.80
N GLU A 56 1.83 -6.25 20.83
CA GLU A 56 1.66 -6.88 19.50
C GLU A 56 1.40 -8.38 19.65
N VAL A 57 2.18 -9.08 20.48
CA VAL A 57 1.99 -10.51 20.75
C VAL A 57 0.65 -10.79 21.43
N GLU A 58 0.29 -9.99 22.44
CA GLU A 58 -0.99 -10.15 23.15
C GLU A 58 -2.18 -9.95 22.21
N ILE A 59 -2.19 -8.90 21.39
CA ILE A 59 -3.25 -8.62 20.43
C ILE A 59 -3.40 -9.80 19.46
N MET A 60 -2.29 -10.24 18.85
CA MET A 60 -2.34 -11.35 17.90
C MET A 60 -2.84 -12.66 18.53
N TYR A 61 -2.54 -12.90 19.80
CA TYR A 61 -3.04 -14.07 20.52
C TYR A 61 -4.56 -13.99 20.75
N HIS A 62 -5.09 -12.82 21.08
CA HIS A 62 -6.54 -12.62 21.29
C HIS A 62 -7.34 -12.70 19.99
N LEU A 63 -6.74 -12.30 18.87
CA LEU A 63 -7.37 -12.33 17.54
C LEU A 63 -7.23 -13.70 16.83
N ALA A 64 -6.59 -14.68 17.47
CA ALA A 64 -6.39 -16.00 16.88
C ALA A 64 -7.73 -16.67 16.51
N GLY A 65 -7.83 -17.14 15.27
CA GLY A 65 -9.03 -17.78 14.73
C GLY A 65 -10.06 -16.85 14.13
N GLN A 66 -9.83 -15.52 14.14
CA GLN A 66 -10.66 -14.59 13.39
C GLN A 66 -10.34 -14.67 11.88
N ALA A 67 -11.39 -14.78 11.06
CA ALA A 67 -11.23 -14.74 9.60
C ALA A 67 -10.69 -13.38 9.17
N ASN A 68 -9.78 -13.36 8.18
CA ASN A 68 -9.13 -12.16 7.63
C ASN A 68 -8.14 -11.43 8.56
N VAL A 69 -7.76 -12.03 9.70
CA VAL A 69 -6.65 -11.55 10.56
C VAL A 69 -5.55 -12.61 10.57
N VAL A 70 -4.28 -12.18 10.44
CA VAL A 70 -3.12 -13.08 10.47
C VAL A 70 -3.03 -13.78 11.83
N GLU A 71 -3.00 -15.11 11.81
CA GLU A 71 -2.90 -15.91 13.03
C GLU A 71 -1.45 -16.03 13.51
N LEU A 72 -1.22 -15.79 14.81
CA LEU A 72 0.04 -16.11 15.48
C LEU A 72 0.08 -17.59 15.84
N LYS A 73 1.04 -18.32 15.27
CA LYS A 73 1.26 -19.75 15.54
C LYS A 73 2.17 -19.99 16.74
N GLY A 74 3.06 -19.04 17.03
CA GLY A 74 3.91 -19.10 18.22
C GLY A 74 4.86 -17.92 18.36
N ALA A 75 5.27 -17.66 19.60
CA ALA A 75 6.31 -16.68 19.92
C ALA A 75 7.49 -17.39 20.58
N TYR A 76 8.70 -17.11 20.10
CA TYR A 76 9.95 -17.69 20.56
C TYR A 76 10.91 -16.57 20.96
N GLU A 77 11.79 -16.85 21.92
CA GLU A 77 12.73 -15.84 22.41
C GLU A 77 14.09 -16.49 22.67
N ASP A 78 15.12 -15.90 22.06
CA ASP A 78 16.51 -16.26 22.30
C ASP A 78 17.25 -15.14 23.05
N LYS A 79 18.58 -15.24 23.20
CA LYS A 79 19.37 -14.24 23.93
C LYS A 79 19.33 -12.84 23.29
N HIS A 80 19.13 -12.76 21.98
CA HIS A 80 19.32 -11.58 21.15
C HIS A 80 18.05 -11.09 20.46
N SER A 81 17.02 -11.92 20.34
CA SER A 81 15.85 -11.67 19.50
C SER A 81 14.56 -12.26 20.07
N VAL A 82 13.44 -11.69 19.65
CA VAL A 82 12.09 -12.24 19.76
C VAL A 82 11.65 -12.64 18.36
N HIS A 83 11.05 -13.82 18.20
CA HIS A 83 10.60 -14.36 16.92
C HIS A 83 9.11 -14.67 16.98
N LEU A 84 8.34 -14.09 16.06
CA LEU A 84 6.90 -14.29 15.94
C LEU A 84 6.64 -15.14 14.70
N VAL A 85 6.21 -16.38 14.89
CA VAL A 85 5.82 -17.29 13.82
C VAL A 85 4.33 -17.11 13.57
N MET A 86 3.99 -16.76 12.34
CA MET A 86 2.65 -16.35 11.91
C MET A 86 2.28 -17.05 10.59
N GLU A 87 0.98 -17.09 10.30
CA GLU A 87 0.48 -17.52 9.00
C GLU A 87 1.20 -16.80 7.84
N LEU A 88 1.56 -17.55 6.79
CA LEU A 88 2.18 -16.98 5.60
C LEU A 88 1.12 -16.47 4.61
N CYS A 89 0.99 -15.15 4.50
CA CYS A 89 0.16 -14.52 3.47
C CYS A 89 0.91 -14.43 2.13
N ALA A 90 0.99 -15.54 1.38
CA ALA A 90 1.65 -15.58 0.07
C ALA A 90 0.90 -14.83 -1.06
N GLY A 91 -0.20 -14.15 -0.72
CA GLY A 91 -1.05 -13.43 -1.66
C GLY A 91 -0.44 -12.15 -2.22
N GLY A 92 0.63 -11.62 -1.62
CA GLY A 92 1.17 -10.29 -1.95
C GLY A 92 0.32 -9.17 -1.36
N GLU A 93 0.64 -7.92 -1.71
CA GLU A 93 -0.06 -6.75 -1.17
C GLU A 93 -1.37 -6.48 -1.91
N LEU A 94 -2.33 -5.89 -1.19
CA LEU A 94 -3.66 -5.58 -1.70
C LEU A 94 -3.63 -4.66 -2.93
N PHE A 95 -2.85 -3.58 -2.88
CA PHE A 95 -2.76 -2.63 -3.99
C PHE A 95 -2.15 -3.24 -5.26
N ASP A 96 -1.25 -4.20 -5.13
CA ASP A 96 -0.68 -4.90 -6.29
C ASP A 96 -1.72 -5.79 -6.95
N ARG A 97 -2.55 -6.45 -6.14
CA ARG A 97 -3.67 -7.28 -6.63
C ARG A 97 -4.73 -6.47 -7.35
N ILE A 98 -5.06 -5.29 -6.83
CA ILE A 98 -6.03 -4.38 -7.47
C ILE A 98 -5.53 -3.93 -8.83
N VAL A 99 -4.23 -3.59 -8.92
CA VAL A 99 -3.62 -3.19 -10.18
C VAL A 99 -3.57 -4.34 -11.18
N ALA A 100 -3.22 -5.55 -10.71
CA ALA A 100 -3.17 -6.74 -11.55
C ALA A 100 -4.56 -7.14 -12.12
N GLN A 101 -5.65 -6.77 -11.45
CA GLN A 101 -7.00 -7.05 -11.94
C GLN A 101 -7.40 -6.19 -13.17
N GLY A 102 -6.70 -5.09 -13.44
CA GLY A 102 -6.97 -4.17 -14.56
C GLY A 102 -8.24 -3.32 -14.36
N HIS A 103 -9.37 -3.96 -14.02
CA HIS A 103 -10.64 -3.32 -13.71
C HIS A 103 -10.98 -3.46 -12.23
N PHE A 104 -11.14 -2.34 -11.54
CA PHE A 104 -11.63 -2.30 -10.16
C PHE A 104 -12.93 -1.50 -10.13
N THR A 105 -13.99 -1.98 -9.48
CA THR A 105 -15.30 -1.32 -9.45
C THR A 105 -15.63 -0.78 -8.06
N GLU A 106 -16.57 0.17 -7.95
CA GLU A 106 -17.05 0.61 -6.62
C GLU A 106 -17.61 -0.57 -5.81
N ARG A 107 -18.22 -1.55 -6.50
CA ARG A 107 -18.67 -2.81 -5.90
C ARG A 107 -17.52 -3.66 -5.36
N ALA A 108 -16.42 -3.77 -6.10
CA ALA A 108 -15.21 -4.45 -5.64
C ALA A 108 -14.59 -3.74 -4.43
N ALA A 109 -14.50 -2.41 -4.47
CA ALA A 109 -14.05 -1.57 -3.35
C ALA A 109 -14.92 -1.78 -2.10
N ALA A 110 -16.25 -1.76 -2.26
CA ALA A 110 -17.18 -2.02 -1.18
C ALA A 110 -17.05 -3.44 -0.61
N SER A 111 -16.83 -4.45 -1.47
CA SER A 111 -16.64 -5.82 -1.02
C SER A 111 -15.36 -6.02 -0.22
N LEU A 112 -14.27 -5.43 -0.69
CA LEU A 112 -12.99 -5.44 -0.02
C LEU A 112 -13.07 -4.73 1.34
N LEU A 113 -13.73 -3.57 1.38
CA LEU A 113 -13.99 -2.86 2.62
C LEU A 113 -14.80 -3.69 3.61
N ARG A 114 -15.84 -4.40 3.16
CA ARG A 114 -16.61 -5.31 4.02
C ARG A 114 -15.71 -6.38 4.65
N THR A 115 -14.78 -6.93 3.88
CA THR A 115 -13.80 -7.89 4.41
C THR A 115 -12.90 -7.25 5.48
N ILE A 116 -12.42 -6.02 5.25
CA ILE A 116 -11.53 -5.30 6.18
C ILE A 116 -12.26 -4.85 7.45
N VAL A 117 -13.56 -4.56 7.35
CA VAL A 117 -14.37 -4.06 8.47
C VAL A 117 -14.97 -5.21 9.28
N SER A 118 -15.30 -6.33 8.64
CA SER A 118 -15.88 -7.50 9.31
C SER A 118 -14.91 -8.21 10.27
N THR A 119 -13.61 -7.87 10.24
CA THR A 119 -12.66 -8.15 11.32
C THR A 119 -12.97 -7.23 12.51
N GLY A 120 -14.01 -7.58 13.26
CA GLY A 120 -14.67 -6.71 14.23
C GLY A 120 -13.92 -6.47 15.53
N GLU A 121 -12.63 -6.13 15.52
CA GLU A 121 -11.94 -5.64 16.71
C GLU A 121 -11.00 -4.45 16.46
N VAL A 122 -10.90 -3.63 17.51
CA VAL A 122 -10.44 -2.25 17.56
C VAL A 122 -8.92 -2.19 17.69
N PHE A 123 -8.23 -1.53 16.76
CA PHE A 123 -6.81 -1.29 16.85
C PHE A 123 -6.54 0.00 17.63
N ARG A 124 -5.59 -0.08 18.57
CA ARG A 124 -5.34 0.97 19.54
C ARG A 124 -3.87 1.39 19.57
N ASP A 125 -3.25 1.68 18.44
CA ASP A 125 -1.88 2.22 18.42
C ASP A 125 -1.54 3.08 17.20
N ILE A 126 -0.48 3.89 17.36
CA ILE A 126 0.12 4.70 16.30
C ILE A 126 1.00 3.80 15.42
N VAL A 127 0.37 3.14 14.45
CA VAL A 127 1.08 2.40 13.41
C VAL A 127 0.46 2.73 12.06
N GLY A 128 1.27 3.18 11.12
CA GLY A 128 0.84 3.47 9.75
C GLY A 128 1.80 4.40 9.02
N SER A 129 1.90 4.24 7.69
CA SER A 129 2.50 5.27 6.83
C SER A 129 1.76 6.60 7.06
N ALA A 130 2.47 7.73 6.99
CA ALA A 130 1.96 9.05 7.39
C ALA A 130 0.59 9.43 6.78
N TYR A 131 0.26 8.88 5.61
CA TYR A 131 -0.98 9.12 4.87
C TYR A 131 -2.24 8.56 5.54
N TYR A 132 -2.14 7.52 6.37
CA TYR A 132 -3.31 6.83 6.96
C TYR A 132 -3.68 7.35 8.36
N ILE A 133 -2.87 8.21 8.94
CA ILE A 133 -2.99 8.63 10.33
C ILE A 133 -4.20 9.56 10.53
N ALA A 134 -5.04 9.27 11.53
CA ALA A 134 -6.16 10.13 11.91
C ALA A 134 -5.70 11.39 12.67
N PRO A 135 -6.41 12.53 12.55
CA PRO A 135 -6.00 13.80 13.16
C PRO A 135 -5.82 13.74 14.69
N GLU A 136 -6.61 12.92 15.38
CA GLU A 136 -6.56 12.74 16.83
C GLU A 136 -5.40 11.85 17.30
N VAL A 137 -4.90 10.97 16.42
CA VAL A 137 -3.71 10.14 16.69
C VAL A 137 -2.48 11.04 16.88
N LEU A 138 -2.37 12.12 16.07
CA LEU A 138 -1.34 13.16 16.25
C LEU A 138 -1.42 13.87 17.61
N LYS A 139 -2.58 13.84 18.25
CA LYS A 139 -2.84 14.44 19.58
C LYS A 139 -2.72 13.42 20.72
N ARG A 140 -2.26 12.19 20.43
CA ARG A 140 -2.10 11.05 21.36
C ARG A 140 -3.39 10.69 22.12
N LYS A 141 -4.55 10.90 21.49
CA LYS A 141 -5.87 10.47 21.99
C LYS A 141 -6.57 9.76 20.85
N TYR A 142 -6.73 8.46 20.94
CA TYR A 142 -7.41 7.70 19.88
C TYR A 142 -8.31 6.63 20.49
N GLY A 143 -9.35 6.31 19.75
CA GLY A 143 -10.30 5.23 19.98
C GLY A 143 -10.55 4.49 18.65
N PRO A 144 -11.53 3.57 18.59
CA PRO A 144 -11.87 2.83 17.37
C PRO A 144 -12.16 3.68 16.15
N GLU A 145 -12.51 4.95 16.36
CA GLU A 145 -12.79 5.90 15.29
C GLU A 145 -11.55 6.15 14.41
N ALA A 146 -10.34 5.98 14.93
CA ALA A 146 -9.09 6.13 14.18
C ALA A 146 -8.96 5.07 13.07
N ASP A 147 -9.45 3.85 13.29
CA ASP A 147 -9.44 2.80 12.28
C ASP A 147 -10.38 3.14 11.13
N ILE A 148 -11.56 3.68 11.44
CA ILE A 148 -12.52 4.13 10.42
C ILE A 148 -11.92 5.23 9.54
N TRP A 149 -11.08 6.11 10.10
CA TRP A 149 -10.35 7.08 9.30
C TRP A 149 -9.35 6.41 8.36
N SER A 150 -8.51 5.49 8.87
CA SER A 150 -7.54 4.76 8.06
C SER A 150 -8.21 3.99 6.91
N ILE A 151 -9.34 3.36 7.20
CA ILE A 151 -10.16 2.66 6.21
C ILE A 151 -10.78 3.67 5.22
N GLY A 152 -11.16 4.87 5.67
CA GLY A 152 -11.65 5.95 4.81
C GLY A 152 -10.58 6.48 3.86
N VAL A 153 -9.34 6.60 4.33
CA VAL A 153 -8.18 6.95 3.50
C VAL A 153 -7.94 5.85 2.47
N MET A 154 -8.01 4.59 2.89
CA MET A 154 -7.88 3.46 1.99
C MET A 154 -8.98 3.47 0.92
N LEU A 155 -10.24 3.68 1.30
CA LEU A 155 -11.36 3.81 0.37
C LEU A 155 -11.13 4.95 -0.62
N TYR A 156 -10.69 6.11 -0.16
CA TYR A 156 -10.38 7.25 -1.02
C TYR A 156 -9.35 6.86 -2.09
N ILE A 157 -8.23 6.23 -1.68
CA ILE A 157 -7.19 5.76 -2.59
C ILE A 157 -7.72 4.67 -3.55
N LEU A 158 -8.58 3.77 -3.07
CA LEU A 158 -9.19 2.73 -3.90
C LEU A 158 -10.10 3.33 -4.99
N LEU A 159 -10.76 4.44 -4.72
CA LEU A 159 -11.68 5.10 -5.65
C LEU A 159 -10.97 5.99 -6.68
N CYS A 160 -9.91 6.70 -6.29
CA CYS A 160 -9.26 7.70 -7.14
C CYS A 160 -7.75 7.49 -7.38
N GLY A 161 -7.13 6.50 -6.75
CA GLY A 161 -5.71 6.17 -6.92
C GLY A 161 -4.71 7.10 -6.24
N VAL A 162 -5.16 8.17 -5.56
CA VAL A 162 -4.30 9.13 -4.88
C VAL A 162 -4.70 9.31 -3.41
N PRO A 163 -3.77 9.65 -2.49
CA PRO A 163 -4.12 9.89 -1.10
C PRO A 163 -4.92 11.21 -0.94
N PRO A 164 -5.89 11.27 0.00
CA PRO A 164 -6.70 12.47 0.24
C PRO A 164 -5.89 13.63 0.82
N PHE A 165 -4.80 13.32 1.53
CA PHE A 165 -3.90 14.29 2.14
C PHE A 165 -2.49 14.05 1.62
N TRP A 166 -1.94 15.01 0.90
CA TRP A 166 -0.62 14.92 0.29
C TRP A 166 0.17 16.22 0.49
N ALA A 167 1.46 16.09 0.76
CA ALA A 167 2.41 17.20 0.74
C ALA A 167 3.83 16.69 0.48
N GLU A 168 4.77 17.59 0.24
CA GLU A 168 6.17 17.25 -0.01
C GLU A 168 6.97 16.84 1.23
N SER A 169 6.39 16.95 2.42
CA SER A 169 7.03 16.57 3.69
C SER A 169 5.98 15.99 4.65
N GLU A 170 6.41 15.14 5.58
CA GLU A 170 5.54 14.61 6.65
C GLU A 170 4.83 15.71 7.43
N ARG A 171 5.56 16.79 7.76
CA ARG A 171 4.95 17.95 8.43
C ARG A 171 3.87 18.61 7.58
N GLY A 172 4.07 18.66 6.26
CA GLY A 172 3.04 19.12 5.32
C GLY A 172 1.83 18.19 5.29
N ILE A 173 2.05 16.87 5.30
CA ILE A 173 1.00 15.86 5.33
C ILE A 173 0.17 16.01 6.62
N PHE A 174 0.83 16.15 7.77
CA PHE A 174 0.15 16.38 9.04
C PHE A 174 -0.66 17.68 9.05
N ASN A 175 -0.13 18.76 8.45
CA ASN A 175 -0.89 19.99 8.30
C ASN A 175 -2.13 19.80 7.42
N ALA A 176 -2.03 19.07 6.31
CA ALA A 176 -3.16 18.77 5.43
C ALA A 176 -4.22 17.91 6.15
N ILE A 177 -3.80 16.89 6.91
CA ILE A 177 -4.67 16.07 7.76
C ILE A 177 -5.41 16.93 8.79
N LEU A 178 -4.70 17.86 9.45
CA LEU A 178 -5.29 18.76 10.44
C LEU A 178 -6.24 19.79 9.84
N GLN A 179 -6.03 20.20 8.59
CA GLN A 179 -6.95 21.05 7.84
C GLN A 179 -8.22 20.29 7.44
N GLY A 180 -8.10 19.02 7.06
CA GLY A 180 -9.23 18.15 6.73
C GLY A 180 -9.92 18.49 5.41
N GLU A 181 -9.27 19.27 4.54
CA GLU A 181 -9.78 19.55 3.19
C GLU A 181 -9.55 18.34 2.29
N ILE A 182 -10.63 17.83 1.69
CA ILE A 182 -10.59 16.65 0.82
C ILE A 182 -11.12 17.04 -0.55
N ASP A 183 -10.37 16.68 -1.58
CA ASP A 183 -10.76 16.91 -2.97
C ASP A 183 -11.79 15.86 -3.43
N PHE A 184 -12.95 16.34 -3.86
CA PHE A 184 -14.02 15.56 -4.51
C PHE A 184 -14.42 16.17 -5.87
N VAL A 185 -13.60 17.07 -6.39
CA VAL A 185 -13.86 17.86 -7.61
C VAL A 185 -12.96 17.38 -8.74
N SER A 186 -11.69 17.12 -8.49
CA SER A 186 -10.78 16.63 -9.53
C SER A 186 -11.14 15.24 -10.01
N ASP A 187 -10.84 14.92 -11.27
CA ASP A 187 -11.03 13.57 -11.80
C ASP A 187 -10.30 12.52 -10.94
N PRO A 188 -10.90 11.34 -10.73
CA PRO A 188 -12.15 10.82 -11.33
C PRO A 188 -13.42 11.14 -10.54
N TRP A 189 -13.35 11.99 -9.50
CA TRP A 189 -14.47 12.22 -8.59
C TRP A 189 -15.78 12.64 -9.25
N PRO A 190 -15.84 13.46 -10.31
CA PRO A 190 -17.10 13.75 -10.99
C PRO A 190 -17.88 12.51 -11.44
N ASN A 191 -17.18 11.41 -11.77
CA ASN A 191 -17.77 10.16 -12.26
C ASN A 191 -18.06 9.13 -11.15
N ILE A 192 -17.52 9.33 -9.94
CA ILE A 192 -17.77 8.46 -8.78
C ILE A 192 -19.16 8.74 -8.18
N SER A 193 -19.85 7.68 -7.74
CA SER A 193 -21.20 7.78 -7.19
C SER A 193 -21.30 8.72 -5.99
N SER A 194 -22.46 9.37 -5.83
CA SER A 194 -22.73 10.22 -4.66
C SER A 194 -22.71 9.44 -3.36
N GLY A 195 -23.08 8.15 -3.40
CA GLY A 195 -23.03 7.25 -2.23
C GLY A 195 -21.60 6.99 -1.77
N ALA A 196 -20.68 6.67 -2.70
CA ALA A 196 -19.27 6.49 -2.37
C ALA A 196 -18.64 7.79 -1.81
N LYS A 197 -18.93 8.95 -2.41
CA LYS A 197 -18.48 10.26 -1.89
C LYS A 197 -18.99 10.54 -0.48
N ASP A 198 -20.27 10.27 -0.22
CA ASP A 198 -20.88 10.48 1.09
C ASP A 198 -20.27 9.56 2.15
N LEU A 199 -20.05 8.29 1.82
CA LEU A 199 -19.38 7.33 2.70
C LEU A 199 -17.96 7.81 3.07
N VAL A 200 -17.15 8.18 2.07
CA VAL A 200 -15.79 8.69 2.30
C VAL A 200 -15.81 9.94 3.19
N LYS A 201 -16.73 10.88 2.96
CA LYS A 201 -16.89 12.09 3.81
C LYS A 201 -17.22 11.76 5.26
N LYS A 202 -18.08 10.76 5.50
CA LYS A 202 -18.45 10.32 6.85
C LYS A 202 -17.29 9.62 7.57
N MET A 203 -16.50 8.84 6.83
CA MET A 203 -15.32 8.14 7.37
C MET A 203 -14.14 9.09 7.65
N LEU A 204 -13.95 10.11 6.81
CA LEU A 204 -12.90 11.12 6.93
C LEU A 204 -13.37 12.38 7.66
N ASN A 205 -14.31 12.25 8.60
CA ASN A 205 -14.71 13.36 9.45
C ASN A 205 -13.62 13.63 10.50
N SER A 206 -13.12 14.86 10.56
CA SER A 206 -12.06 15.27 11.47
C SER A 206 -12.47 15.24 12.95
N ASP A 207 -13.76 15.29 13.27
CA ASP A 207 -14.26 15.06 14.63
C ASP A 207 -14.57 13.56 14.83
N PRO A 208 -13.82 12.84 15.68
CA PRO A 208 -14.05 11.41 15.94
C PRO A 208 -15.49 11.11 16.40
N ASN A 209 -16.13 12.02 17.14
CA ASN A 209 -17.49 11.79 17.65
C ASN A 209 -18.57 11.91 16.57
N GLN A 210 -18.24 12.55 15.44
CA GLN A 210 -19.11 12.71 14.28
C GLN A 210 -18.68 11.80 13.12
N ARG A 211 -17.58 11.05 13.30
CA ARG A 211 -17.08 10.07 12.35
C ARG A 211 -17.97 8.85 12.38
N LEU A 212 -18.15 8.24 11.21
CA LEU A 212 -18.91 7.00 11.09
C LEU A 212 -18.40 5.96 12.09
N THR A 213 -19.32 5.33 12.84
CA THR A 213 -18.97 4.35 13.88
C THR A 213 -19.28 2.91 13.47
N ALA A 214 -20.17 2.71 12.49
CA ALA A 214 -20.53 1.42 11.93
C ALA A 214 -21.01 1.59 10.48
N PHE A 215 -20.84 0.54 9.68
CA PHE A 215 -21.33 0.49 8.30
C PHE A 215 -22.79 0.02 8.32
N ASP A 216 -23.73 0.89 7.98
CA ASP A 216 -25.12 0.47 7.72
C ASP A 216 -25.19 -0.14 6.30
N GLU A 217 -25.78 -1.34 6.22
CA GLU A 217 -25.57 -2.36 5.18
C GLU A 217 -26.30 -2.15 3.84
N ASP A 218 -27.08 -1.07 3.65
CA ASP A 218 -28.12 -1.04 2.60
C ASP A 218 -27.75 -0.34 1.27
N GLY A 219 -26.47 -0.30 0.89
CA GLY A 219 -26.01 0.34 -0.35
C GLY A 219 -25.58 -0.63 -1.45
N GLU A 220 -26.33 -0.73 -2.56
CA GLU A 220 -25.83 -1.38 -3.79
C GLU A 220 -24.83 -0.44 -4.52
N ALA A 221 -23.53 -0.68 -4.33
CA ALA A 221 -22.50 0.02 -5.09
C ALA A 221 -22.55 -0.35 -6.58
N PRO A 222 -22.32 0.61 -7.51
CA PRO A 222 -22.33 0.33 -8.94
C PRO A 222 -21.17 -0.60 -9.32
N ASP A 223 -21.39 -1.42 -10.36
CA ASP A 223 -20.36 -2.28 -10.94
C ASP A 223 -19.63 -1.62 -12.12
N THR A 224 -19.77 -0.30 -12.23
CA THR A 224 -19.03 0.50 -13.21
C THR A 224 -17.54 0.45 -12.84
N PRO A 225 -16.64 0.16 -13.80
CA PRO A 225 -15.21 0.29 -13.58
C PRO A 225 -14.86 1.69 -13.06
N LEU A 226 -14.15 1.74 -11.94
CA LEU A 226 -13.43 2.93 -11.51
C LEU A 226 -12.36 3.22 -12.54
N ASP A 227 -12.05 4.51 -12.71
CA ASP A 227 -11.06 4.93 -13.69
C ASP A 227 -9.71 4.23 -13.42
N ASN A 228 -9.00 3.86 -14.48
CA ASN A 228 -7.92 2.87 -14.41
C ASN A 228 -6.83 3.32 -13.41
N THR A 229 -6.54 2.49 -12.41
CA THR A 229 -5.56 2.81 -11.34
C THR A 229 -4.18 3.13 -11.92
N VAL A 230 -3.83 2.52 -13.06
CA VAL A 230 -2.62 2.83 -13.82
C VAL A 230 -2.63 4.26 -14.32
N LEU A 231 -3.75 4.74 -14.85
CA LEU A 231 -3.89 6.10 -15.34
C LEU A 231 -3.67 7.12 -14.22
N ASN A 232 -4.25 6.87 -13.05
CA ASN A 232 -4.05 7.77 -11.91
C ASN A 232 -2.58 7.81 -11.48
N ARG A 233 -1.88 6.67 -11.53
CA ARG A 233 -0.43 6.60 -11.23
C ARG A 233 0.43 7.28 -12.31
N LEU A 234 0.10 7.10 -13.59
CA LEU A 234 0.77 7.77 -14.70
C LEU A 234 0.56 9.29 -14.65
N LYS A 235 -0.66 9.76 -14.36
CA LYS A 235 -0.97 11.18 -14.12
C LYS A 235 -0.18 11.73 -12.92
N GLN A 236 -0.06 10.94 -11.85
CA GLN A 236 0.73 11.32 -10.69
C GLN A 236 2.22 11.42 -11.03
N PHE A 237 2.77 10.43 -11.74
CA PHE A 237 4.15 10.43 -12.21
C PHE A 237 4.42 11.67 -13.07
N GLN A 238 3.50 12.03 -13.98
CA GLN A 238 3.58 13.26 -14.77
C GLN A 238 3.75 14.51 -13.89
N ALA A 239 2.98 14.63 -12.80
CA ALA A 239 3.00 15.77 -11.90
C ALA A 239 4.25 15.86 -10.99
N MET A 240 5.11 14.83 -10.97
CA MET A 240 6.31 14.82 -10.12
C MET A 240 7.47 15.64 -10.71
N ASN A 241 8.28 16.23 -9.82
CA ASN A 241 9.53 16.88 -10.21
C ASN A 241 10.60 15.84 -10.67
N GLN A 242 11.60 16.31 -11.41
CA GLN A 242 12.62 15.44 -12.01
C GLN A 242 13.41 14.61 -10.98
N PHE A 243 13.60 15.15 -9.76
CA PHE A 243 14.31 14.44 -8.69
C PHE A 243 13.51 13.25 -8.17
N LYS A 244 12.20 13.45 -7.91
CA LYS A 244 11.30 12.37 -7.47
C LYS A 244 11.18 11.28 -8.53
N LYS A 245 11.09 11.66 -9.82
CA LYS A 245 11.11 10.71 -10.94
C LYS A 245 12.40 9.87 -10.98
N ALA A 246 13.55 10.52 -10.79
CA ALA A 246 14.83 9.84 -10.75
C ALA A 246 14.96 8.88 -9.54
N ALA A 247 14.47 9.28 -8.37
CA ALA A 247 14.44 8.43 -7.18
C ALA A 247 13.52 7.21 -7.37
N LEU A 248 12.33 7.41 -7.95
CA LEU A 248 11.41 6.33 -8.29
C LEU A 248 12.04 5.31 -9.24
N LYS A 249 12.82 5.76 -10.23
CA LYS A 249 13.52 4.87 -11.15
C LYS A 249 14.50 3.96 -10.41
N VAL A 250 15.28 4.52 -9.48
CA VAL A 250 16.22 3.73 -8.67
C VAL A 250 15.47 2.74 -7.78
N ILE A 251 14.37 3.17 -7.15
CA ILE A 251 13.54 2.32 -6.28
C ILE A 251 12.89 1.19 -7.10
N ALA A 252 12.34 1.50 -8.27
CA ALA A 252 11.71 0.54 -9.16
C ALA A 252 12.66 -0.60 -9.54
N GLY A 253 13.93 -0.28 -9.81
CA GLY A 253 14.98 -1.26 -10.08
C GLY A 253 15.39 -2.11 -8.88
N CYS A 254 15.01 -1.73 -7.65
CA CYS A 254 15.28 -2.47 -6.42
C CYS A 254 14.14 -3.39 -5.98
N LEU A 255 12.97 -3.32 -6.65
CA LEU A 255 11.81 -4.13 -6.30
C LEU A 255 12.02 -5.59 -6.74
N SER A 256 11.59 -6.53 -5.91
CA SER A 256 11.64 -7.96 -6.22
C SER A 256 10.62 -8.36 -7.31
N GLU A 257 10.86 -9.49 -7.99
CA GLU A 257 9.90 -10.03 -8.98
C GLU A 257 8.51 -10.28 -8.39
N GLU A 258 8.43 -10.63 -7.11
CA GLU A 258 7.16 -10.85 -6.40
C GLU A 258 6.41 -9.52 -6.23
N GLU A 259 7.13 -8.45 -5.89
CA GLU A 259 6.58 -7.10 -5.70
C GLU A 259 6.11 -6.44 -7.00
N ILE A 260 6.66 -6.82 -8.16
CA ILE A 260 6.26 -6.23 -9.46
C ILE A 260 5.45 -7.19 -10.33
N LYS A 261 5.09 -8.38 -9.81
CA LYS A 261 4.39 -9.41 -10.57
C LYS A 261 3.08 -8.91 -11.21
N GLY A 262 2.27 -8.19 -10.44
CA GLY A 262 1.00 -7.63 -10.93
C GLY A 262 1.21 -6.59 -12.04
N LEU A 263 2.21 -5.73 -11.88
CA LEU A 263 2.59 -4.75 -12.90
C LEU A 263 3.15 -5.42 -14.17
N LYS A 264 3.86 -6.54 -14.01
CA LYS A 264 4.41 -7.34 -15.13
C LYS A 264 3.33 -8.05 -15.93
N GLU A 265 2.29 -8.57 -15.28
CA GLU A 265 1.13 -9.15 -15.96
C GLU A 265 0.39 -8.07 -16.76
N MET A 266 0.18 -6.91 -16.15
CA MET A 266 -0.48 -5.77 -16.78
C MET A 266 0.30 -5.16 -17.96
N PHE A 267 1.63 -5.07 -17.87
CA PHE A 267 2.48 -4.65 -19.00
C PHE A 267 2.26 -5.56 -20.21
N LYS A 268 2.25 -6.88 -19.99
CA LYS A 268 2.02 -7.87 -21.05
C LYS A 268 0.61 -7.80 -21.64
N ASP A 269 -0.39 -7.43 -20.84
CA ASP A 269 -1.76 -7.27 -21.33
C ASP A 269 -1.90 -6.02 -22.21
N MET A 270 -1.06 -4.99 -22.00
CA MET A 270 -1.00 -3.80 -22.86
C MET A 270 -0.14 -4.02 -24.11
N ASP A 271 1.04 -4.63 -23.96
CA ASP A 271 1.99 -5.02 -25.02
C ASP A 271 1.39 -6.17 -25.85
N SER A 272 0.49 -5.81 -26.76
CA SER A 272 -0.35 -6.77 -27.49
C SER A 272 0.44 -7.53 -28.55
N ASP A 273 1.52 -6.94 -29.06
CA ASP A 273 2.40 -7.57 -30.04
C ASP A 273 3.62 -8.28 -29.42
N ASN A 274 3.80 -8.19 -28.10
CA ASN A 274 4.93 -8.72 -27.34
C ASN A 274 6.28 -8.16 -27.83
N SER A 275 6.31 -6.89 -28.26
CA SER A 275 7.52 -6.19 -28.66
C SER A 275 8.45 -5.91 -27.47
N GLY A 276 7.93 -5.95 -26.24
CA GLY A 276 8.63 -5.55 -25.03
C GLY A 276 8.57 -4.04 -24.77
N THR A 277 7.73 -3.32 -25.51
CA THR A 277 7.49 -1.88 -25.39
C THR A 277 6.01 -1.59 -25.60
N ILE A 278 5.45 -0.57 -24.94
CA ILE A 278 4.06 -0.15 -25.14
C ILE A 278 4.06 1.11 -26.02
N THR A 279 3.54 0.97 -27.23
CA THR A 279 3.35 2.10 -28.16
C THR A 279 2.16 2.97 -27.77
N LEU A 280 2.01 4.15 -28.39
CA LEU A 280 0.87 5.04 -28.13
C LEU A 280 -0.46 4.37 -28.49
N GLU A 281 -0.47 3.60 -29.58
CA GLU A 281 -1.64 2.86 -30.03
C GLU A 281 -1.98 1.70 -29.08
N GLU A 282 -0.97 1.00 -28.55
CA GLU A 282 -1.18 -0.07 -27.56
C GLU A 282 -1.61 0.45 -26.20
N LEU A 283 -1.06 1.60 -25.79
CA LEU A 283 -1.51 2.30 -24.59
C LEU A 283 -2.98 2.70 -24.75
N GLU A 284 -3.35 3.35 -25.87
CA GLU A 284 -4.73 3.75 -26.15
C GLU A 284 -5.67 2.53 -26.19
N GLN A 285 -5.31 1.47 -26.90
CA GLN A 285 -6.13 0.26 -27.01
C GLN A 285 -6.21 -0.50 -25.70
N GLY A 286 -5.11 -0.60 -24.95
CA GLY A 286 -5.04 -1.20 -23.62
C GLY A 286 -5.99 -0.49 -22.68
N LEU A 287 -5.91 0.84 -22.61
CA LEU A 287 -6.77 1.67 -21.77
C LEU A 287 -8.25 1.62 -22.21
N ALA A 288 -8.52 1.57 -23.51
CA ALA A 288 -9.87 1.43 -24.05
C ALA A 288 -10.49 0.06 -23.76
N LYS A 289 -9.73 -1.03 -23.87
CA LYS A 289 -10.14 -2.37 -23.41
C LYS A 289 -10.40 -2.40 -21.91
N GLN A 290 -9.69 -1.54 -21.17
CA GLN A 290 -9.88 -1.36 -19.72
C GLN A 290 -11.09 -0.47 -19.36
N GLY A 291 -11.91 -0.05 -20.34
CA GLY A 291 -13.16 0.68 -20.11
C GLY A 291 -13.01 2.19 -19.97
N THR A 292 -11.78 2.72 -20.03
CA THR A 292 -11.50 4.15 -19.97
C THR A 292 -11.57 4.76 -21.38
N LYS A 293 -12.30 5.88 -21.50
CA LYS A 293 -12.30 6.72 -22.72
C LYS A 293 -11.44 7.96 -22.47
N LEU A 294 -10.24 7.97 -23.02
CA LEU A 294 -9.38 9.15 -23.06
C LEU A 294 -9.43 9.78 -24.44
N SER A 295 -9.17 11.09 -24.49
CA SER A 295 -8.82 11.76 -25.73
C SER A 295 -7.39 11.38 -26.15
N GLU A 296 -7.13 11.42 -27.46
CA GLU A 296 -5.80 11.24 -28.03
C GLU A 296 -4.76 12.19 -27.39
N HIS A 297 -5.19 13.39 -26.98
CA HIS A 297 -4.34 14.35 -26.28
C HIS A 297 -3.90 13.86 -24.90
N GLU A 298 -4.81 13.25 -24.13
CA GLU A 298 -4.50 12.72 -22.80
C GLU A 298 -3.59 11.50 -22.88
N VAL A 299 -3.82 10.60 -23.84
CA VAL A 299 -2.92 9.45 -24.07
C VAL A 299 -1.52 9.92 -24.43
N LYS A 300 -1.40 10.94 -25.29
CA LYS A 300 -0.12 11.52 -25.65
C LYS A 300 0.61 12.16 -24.47
N GLN A 301 -0.10 12.86 -23.59
CA GLN A 301 0.50 13.43 -22.37
C GLN A 301 1.01 12.34 -21.41
N LEU A 302 0.29 11.22 -21.31
CA LEU A 302 0.72 10.08 -20.48
C LEU A 302 1.95 9.39 -21.08
N MET A 303 1.99 9.25 -22.41
CA MET A 303 3.15 8.76 -23.13
C MET A 303 4.38 9.64 -22.86
N GLU A 304 4.27 10.95 -23.10
CA GLU A 304 5.35 11.91 -22.85
C GLU A 304 5.79 11.96 -21.37
N ALA A 305 4.91 11.58 -20.45
CA ALA A 305 5.24 11.54 -19.03
C ALA A 305 6.05 10.30 -18.63
N ALA A 306 5.76 9.16 -19.25
CA ALA A 306 6.32 7.84 -18.91
C ALA A 306 7.54 7.48 -19.76
N ASP A 307 7.54 7.85 -21.03
CA ASP A 307 8.67 7.73 -21.98
C ASP A 307 9.80 8.69 -21.55
N ALA A 308 10.75 8.16 -20.79
CA ALA A 308 11.81 8.94 -20.16
C ALA A 308 12.99 9.16 -21.12
N ASP A 309 13.19 8.23 -22.08
CA ASP A 309 14.25 8.32 -23.08
C ASP A 309 13.81 9.04 -24.38
N GLY A 310 12.51 9.28 -24.55
CA GLY A 310 11.92 9.99 -25.68
C GLY A 310 11.87 9.17 -26.95
N ASN A 311 11.90 7.83 -26.86
CA ASN A 311 11.92 6.94 -28.02
C ASN A 311 10.52 6.75 -28.66
N GLY A 312 9.47 7.26 -28.02
CA GLY A 312 8.09 7.19 -28.48
C GLY A 312 7.32 5.94 -28.04
N ALA A 313 7.90 5.12 -27.17
CA ALA A 313 7.30 3.93 -26.59
C ALA A 313 7.74 3.78 -25.11
N ILE A 314 6.90 3.13 -24.30
CA ILE A 314 7.19 2.90 -22.88
C ILE A 314 7.80 1.51 -22.74
N ASP A 315 9.06 1.43 -22.36
CA ASP A 315 9.67 0.14 -22.05
C ASP A 315 9.20 -0.42 -20.69
N TYR A 316 9.59 -1.66 -20.40
CA TYR A 316 9.22 -2.30 -19.14
C TYR A 316 9.68 -1.52 -17.89
N GLU A 317 10.91 -0.99 -17.89
CA GLU A 317 11.47 -0.27 -16.75
C GLU A 317 10.75 1.07 -16.53
N GLU A 318 10.45 1.77 -17.61
CA GLU A 318 9.68 3.02 -17.62
C GLU A 318 8.26 2.80 -17.13
N PHE A 319 7.59 1.75 -17.61
CA PHE A 319 6.24 1.41 -17.19
C PHE A 319 6.18 1.08 -15.70
N ILE A 320 7.09 0.24 -15.20
CA ILE A 320 7.15 -0.06 -13.76
C ILE A 320 7.39 1.22 -12.99
N THR A 321 8.40 2.01 -13.37
CA THR A 321 8.76 3.28 -12.70
C THR A 321 7.58 4.24 -12.60
N ALA A 322 6.81 4.40 -13.69
CA ALA A 322 5.68 5.30 -13.75
C ALA A 322 4.41 4.77 -13.04
N THR A 323 4.39 3.48 -12.68
CA THR A 323 3.26 2.80 -12.04
C THR A 323 3.56 2.27 -10.63
N VAL A 324 4.78 2.44 -10.12
CA VAL A 324 5.14 2.16 -8.73
C VAL A 324 4.35 3.07 -7.79
N HIS A 325 3.71 2.48 -6.78
CA HIS A 325 2.92 3.21 -5.80
C HIS A 325 3.82 4.01 -4.83
N MET A 326 3.43 5.24 -4.51
CA MET A 326 4.20 6.12 -3.60
C MET A 326 4.44 5.51 -2.21
N ASN A 327 3.56 4.63 -1.70
CA ASN A 327 3.78 3.93 -0.43
C ASN A 327 5.08 3.11 -0.40
N ARG A 328 5.62 2.72 -1.55
CA ARG A 328 6.93 2.04 -1.63
C ARG A 328 8.10 3.01 -1.52
N MET A 329 7.88 4.30 -1.81
CA MET A 329 8.86 5.34 -1.54
C MET A 329 9.02 5.60 -0.04
N ASP A 330 8.06 5.28 0.82
CA ASP A 330 8.20 5.55 2.26
C ASP A 330 8.99 4.47 3.01
N ARG A 331 9.35 3.37 2.35
CA ARG A 331 10.19 2.35 2.97
C ARG A 331 11.61 2.88 3.08
N GLU A 332 12.07 3.02 4.33
CA GLU A 332 13.40 3.53 4.69
C GLU A 332 14.53 2.84 3.90
N GLU A 333 14.43 1.55 3.64
CA GLU A 333 15.40 0.78 2.86
C GLU A 333 15.48 1.23 1.38
N HIS A 334 14.34 1.49 0.76
CA HIS A 334 14.27 1.95 -0.63
C HIS A 334 14.73 3.40 -0.76
N LEU A 335 14.37 4.26 0.19
CA LEU A 335 14.88 5.64 0.26
C LEU A 335 16.37 5.68 0.49
N TYR A 336 16.88 4.84 1.40
CA TYR A 336 18.31 4.77 1.67
C TYR A 336 19.08 4.28 0.44
N THR A 337 18.55 3.29 -0.29
CA THR A 337 19.16 2.80 -1.53
C THR A 337 19.16 3.89 -2.61
N ALA A 338 18.05 4.61 -2.77
CA ALA A 338 17.97 5.75 -3.69
C ALA A 338 18.93 6.87 -3.27
N PHE A 339 19.04 7.16 -1.98
CA PHE A 339 19.95 8.15 -1.43
C PHE A 339 21.41 7.80 -1.74
N GLN A 340 21.85 6.58 -1.45
CA GLN A 340 23.20 6.10 -1.74
C GLN A 340 23.53 6.12 -3.25
N PHE A 341 22.53 5.93 -4.11
CA PHE A 341 22.72 6.06 -5.54
C PHE A 341 23.07 7.49 -5.98
N PHE A 342 22.48 8.50 -5.32
CA PHE A 342 22.74 9.91 -5.61
C PHE A 342 23.94 10.50 -4.83
N ASP A 343 24.14 10.10 -3.58
CA ASP A 343 25.23 10.53 -2.69
C ASP A 343 26.56 9.81 -3.04
N LYS A 344 27.10 10.12 -4.22
CA LYS A 344 28.31 9.45 -4.73
C LYS A 344 29.58 9.82 -3.97
N ASP A 345 29.61 10.97 -3.31
CA ASP A 345 30.74 11.46 -2.52
C ASP A 345 30.60 11.17 -1.02
N ASN A 346 29.52 10.51 -0.60
CA ASN A 346 29.21 10.19 0.80
C ASN A 346 29.20 11.45 1.69
N SER A 347 28.71 12.57 1.17
CA SER A 347 28.63 13.81 1.92
C SER A 347 27.53 13.79 2.98
N GLY A 348 26.56 12.87 2.86
CA GLY A 348 25.26 13.03 3.50
C GLY A 348 24.48 14.18 2.90
#